data_AF-A0A2G1QRN9-F1
#
_entry.id   AF-A0A2G1QRN9-F1
#
_cell.length_a   1.000
_cell.length_b   1.000
_cell.length_c   1.000
_cell.angle_alpha   90.00
_cell.angle_beta   90.00
_cell.angle_gamma   90.00
#
_symmetry.space_group_name_H-M   'P 1'
#
loop_
_entity.id
_entity.type
_entity.pdbx_description
1 polymer ?
#
loop_
_entity_poly.entity_id
_entity_poly.type
_entity_poly.pdbx_seq_one_letter_code
_entity_poly.pdbx_strand_id
1 'polypeptide(L)' 'MIQFQERPKPAGIVRAPCRDALVRRLADDMREMAFAGENVNAETLAQRGWPEAAVTRLGPRAVEMARRASIRRVGELRP' A
#
# COMPACT_ATOMS: atom_id res chain seq x y z
N MET A 1 29.38 -14.34 38.59
CA MET A 1 28.73 -13.04 38.30
C MET A 1 27.91 -13.21 37.03
N ILE A 2 26.59 -13.12 37.10
CA ILE A 2 25.71 -13.29 35.93
C ILE A 2 25.45 -11.90 35.37
N GLN A 3 25.83 -11.66 34.12
CA GLN A 3 25.55 -10.41 33.42
C GLN A 3 24.12 -10.45 32.90
N PHE A 4 23.31 -9.47 33.31
CA PHE A 4 21.93 -9.31 32.87
C PHE A 4 21.94 -8.73 31.44
N GLN A 5 21.49 -9.51 30.46
CA GLN A 5 21.30 -9.04 29.09
C GLN A 5 19.85 -8.59 28.92
N GLU A 6 19.65 -7.28 28.75
CA GLU A 6 18.34 -6.72 28.40
C GLU A 6 17.92 -7.22 27.02
N ARG A 7 16.79 -7.95 26.96
CA ARG A 7 16.19 -8.36 25.68
C ARG A 7 15.80 -7.11 24.91
N PRO A 8 16.15 -6.99 23.61
CA PRO A 8 15.75 -5.85 22.80
C PRO A 8 14.22 -5.75 22.79
N LYS A 9 13.72 -4.63 23.32
CA LYS A 9 12.30 -4.27 23.33
C LYS A 9 11.80 -4.31 21.88
N PRO A 10 10.73 -5.07 21.55
CA PRO A 10 10.20 -5.05 20.19
C PRO A 10 9.82 -3.62 19.87
N ALA A 11 10.40 -3.08 18.79
CA ALA A 11 10.09 -1.75 18.30
C ALA A 11 8.57 -1.66 18.18
N GLY A 12 7.96 -0.78 18.97
CA GLY A 12 6.52 -0.62 19.02
C GLY A 12 5.98 -0.46 17.60
N ILE A 13 4.85 -1.10 17.33
CA ILE A 13 4.14 -1.01 16.04
C ILE A 13 3.97 0.48 15.75
N VAL A 14 4.79 1.03 14.86
CA VAL A 14 4.65 2.40 14.38
C VAL A 14 3.33 2.40 13.62
N ARG A 15 2.26 2.82 14.29
CA ARG A 15 0.97 3.05 13.64
C ARG A 15 1.25 4.09 12.57
N ALA A 16 1.29 3.63 11.31
CA ALA A 16 1.35 4.54 10.19
C ALA A 16 0.22 5.56 10.36
N PRO A 17 0.45 6.86 10.09
CA PRO A 17 -0.63 7.83 10.15
C PRO A 17 -1.78 7.29 9.31
N CYS A 18 -3.02 7.32 9.82
CA CYS A 18 -4.16 6.62 9.22
C CYS A 18 -4.28 6.89 7.70
N ARG A 19 -3.85 8.07 7.26
CA ARG A 19 -3.75 8.44 5.85
C ARG A 19 -2.76 7.59 5.03
N ASP A 20 -1.56 7.30 5.53
CA ASP A 20 -0.59 6.46 4.82
C ASP A 20 -1.09 5.02 4.69
N ALA A 21 -1.75 4.50 5.74
CA ALA A 21 -2.38 3.19 5.69
C ALA A 21 -3.49 3.14 4.61
N LEU A 22 -4.32 4.19 4.52
CA LEU A 22 -5.35 4.30 3.48
C LEU A 22 -4.75 4.42 2.07
N VAL A 23 -3.71 5.24 1.89
CA VAL A 23 -3.01 5.38 0.59
C VAL A 23 -2.42 4.03 0.17
N ARG A 24 -1.79 3.30 1.10
CA ARG A 24 -1.22 1.99 0.81
C ARG A 24 -2.27 0.97 0.43
N ARG A 25 -3.40 0.93 1.13
CA ARG A 25 -4.52 0.04 0.79
C ARG A 25 -5.09 0.38 -0.59
N LEU A 26 -5.31 1.67 -0.86
CA LEU A 26 -5.79 2.12 -2.17
C LEU A 26 -4.81 1.76 -3.29
N ALA A 27 -3.51 1.94 -3.06
CA ALA A 27 -2.47 1.57 -4.02
C ALA A 27 -2.43 0.06 -4.30
N ASP A 28 -2.68 -0.78 -3.28
CA ASP A 28 -2.75 -2.23 -3.45
C ASP A 28 -3.99 -2.63 -4.26
N ASP A 29 -5.17 -2.08 -3.95
CA ASP A 29 -6.39 -2.27 -4.75
C ASP A 29 -6.20 -1.87 -6.23
N MET A 30 -5.61 -0.69 -6.48
CA MET A 30 -5.28 -0.23 -7.82
C MET A 30 -4.35 -1.20 -8.56
N ARG A 31 -3.38 -1.76 -7.84
CA ARG A 31 -2.42 -2.71 -8.41
C ARG A 31 -3.11 -4.04 -8.76
N GLU A 32 -3.94 -4.57 -7.87
CA GLU A 32 -4.66 -5.82 -8.10
C GLU A 32 -5.63 -5.69 -9.28
N MET A 33 -6.37 -4.57 -9.40
CA MET A 33 -7.20 -4.29 -10.59
C MET A 33 -6.36 -4.27 -11.86
N ALA A 34 -5.24 -3.55 -11.86
CA ALA A 34 -4.36 -3.47 -13.02
C ALA A 34 -3.80 -4.84 -13.43
N PHE A 35 -3.46 -5.70 -12.46
CA PHE A 35 -3.03 -7.07 -12.74
C PHE A 35 -4.16 -7.96 -13.27
N ALA A 36 -5.40 -7.76 -12.81
CA ALA A 36 -6.58 -8.45 -13.30
C ALA A 36 -7.05 -7.97 -14.70
N GLY A 37 -6.38 -6.95 -15.28
CA GLY A 37 -6.81 -6.32 -16.53
C GLY A 37 -8.04 -5.42 -16.38
N GLU A 38 -8.44 -5.11 -15.14
CA GLU A 38 -9.53 -4.18 -14.85
C GLU A 38 -9.04 -2.73 -14.96
N ASN A 39 -9.90 -1.84 -15.47
CA ASN A 39 -9.60 -0.43 -15.54
C ASN A 39 -9.64 0.21 -14.14
N VAL A 40 -8.55 0.88 -13.76
CA VAL A 40 -8.47 1.62 -12.49
C VAL A 40 -9.13 2.99 -12.65
N ASN A 41 -10.42 3.10 -12.31
CA ASN A 41 -11.17 4.36 -12.37
C ASN A 41 -12.03 4.57 -11.11
N ALA A 42 -12.64 5.74 -10.96
CA ALA A 42 -13.42 6.07 -9.76
C ALA A 42 -14.63 5.14 -9.56
N GLU A 43 -15.26 4.69 -10.65
CA GLU A 43 -16.43 3.81 -10.61
C GLU A 43 -16.08 2.41 -10.08
N THR A 44 -15.03 1.79 -10.61
CA THR A 44 -14.52 0.48 -10.16
C THR A 44 -13.97 0.54 -8.73
N LEU A 45 -13.31 1.64 -8.36
CA LEU A 45 -12.89 1.88 -6.98
C LEU A 45 -14.10 2.02 -6.03
N ALA A 46 -15.18 2.67 -6.47
CA ALA A 46 -16.41 2.77 -5.69
C ALA A 46 -17.07 1.41 -5.49
N GLN A 47 -17.06 0.54 -6.52
CA GLN A 47 -17.53 -0.86 -6.40
C GLN A 47 -16.71 -1.65 -5.38
N ARG A 48 -15.42 -1.34 -5.22
CA ARG A 48 -14.54 -1.90 -4.17
C ARG A 48 -14.70 -1.23 -2.80
N GLY A 49 -15.67 -0.33 -2.66
CA GLY A 49 -16.02 0.33 -1.39
C GLY A 49 -15.22 1.59 -1.07
N TRP A 50 -14.49 2.16 -2.04
CA TRP A 50 -13.79 3.43 -1.83
C TRP A 50 -14.73 4.61 -2.05
N PRO A 51 -14.88 5.52 -1.06
CA PRO A 51 -15.67 6.73 -1.28
C PRO A 51 -14.95 7.67 -2.24
N GLU A 52 -15.69 8.33 -3.11
CA GLU A 52 -15.15 9.23 -4.14
C GLU A 52 -14.22 10.30 -3.55
N ALA A 53 -14.60 10.88 -2.41
CA ALA A 53 -13.78 11.85 -1.69
C ALA A 53 -12.40 11.29 -1.28
N ALA A 54 -12.30 9.99 -0.96
CA ALA A 54 -11.01 9.36 -0.66
C ALA A 54 -10.21 9.10 -1.93
N VAL A 55 -10.84 8.65 -3.02
CA VAL A 55 -10.18 8.46 -4.32
C VAL A 55 -9.59 9.78 -4.82
N THR A 56 -10.33 10.89 -4.73
CA THR A 56 -9.84 12.22 -5.14
C THR A 56 -8.68 12.70 -4.27
N ARG A 57 -8.75 12.51 -2.94
CA ARG A 57 -7.75 13.03 -1.99
C ARG A 57 -6.48 12.18 -1.88
N LEU A 58 -6.59 10.87 -2.09
CA LEU A 58 -5.51 9.90 -1.91
C LEU A 58 -4.99 9.34 -3.25
N GLY A 59 -5.79 9.44 -4.31
CA GLY A 59 -5.54 8.88 -5.62
C GLY A 59 -4.17 9.21 -6.20
N PRO A 60 -3.74 10.49 -6.27
CA PRO A 60 -2.44 10.83 -6.83
C PRO A 60 -1.29 10.09 -6.15
N ARG A 61 -1.28 10.08 -4.80
CA ARG A 61 -0.24 9.41 -4.01
C ARG A 61 -0.34 7.88 -4.10
N ALA A 62 -1.55 7.34 -4.17
CA ALA A 62 -1.79 5.92 -4.33
C ALA A 62 -1.34 5.40 -5.71
N VAL A 63 -1.57 6.17 -6.77
CA VAL A 63 -1.11 5.86 -8.15
C VAL A 63 0.41 5.83 -8.21
N GLU A 64 1.10 6.82 -7.64
CA GLU A 64 2.56 6.82 -7.58
C GLU A 64 3.11 5.60 -6.83
N MET A 65 2.48 5.25 -5.70
CA MET A 65 2.84 4.06 -4.93
C MET A 65 2.59 2.77 -5.70
N ALA A 66 1.43 2.63 -6.34
CA ALA A 66 1.08 1.46 -7.14
C ALA A 66 2.05 1.29 -8.32
N ARG A 67 2.36 2.38 -9.03
CA ARG A 67 3.35 2.39 -10.11
C ARG A 67 4.72 1.95 -9.63
N ARG A 68 5.21 2.51 -8.52
CA ARG A 68 6.52 2.16 -7.95
C ARG A 68 6.58 0.70 -7.51
N ALA A 69 5.50 0.19 -6.90
CA ALA A 69 5.41 -1.19 -6.46
C ALA A 69 5.36 -2.17 -7.63
N SER A 70 4.63 -1.83 -8.69
CA SER A 70 4.54 -2.65 -9.91
C SER A 70 5.90 -2.78 -10.59
N ILE A 71 6.63 -1.67 -10.75
CA ILE A 71 8.00 -1.67 -11.33
C ILE A 71 8.96 -2.55 -10.53
N ARG A 72 8.93 -2.47 -9.19
CA ARG A 72 9.79 -3.31 -8.33
C ARG A 72 9.50 -4.79 -8.47
N ARG A 73 8.25 -5.19 -8.72
CA ARG A 73 7.85 -6.59 -8.87
C ARG A 73 8.23 -7.19 -10.22
N VAL A 74 8.39 -6.36 -11.26
CA VAL A 74 8.90 -6.80 -12.57
C VAL A 74 10.42 -7.08 -12.53
N GLY A 75 11.12 -6.67 -11.47
CA GLY A 75 12.58 -6.76 -11.34
C GLY A 75 13.16 -8.07 -10.79
N GLU A 76 12.34 -9.04 -10.39
CA GLU A 76 12.80 -10.34 -9.85
C GLU A 76 12.81 -11.46 -10.90
N LEU A 77 13.18 -11.15 -12.15
CA LEU A 77 13.54 -12.14 -13.15
C LEU A 77 14.95 -12.68 -12.83
N ARG A 78 15.05 -13.65 -11.92
CA ARG A 78 16.31 -14.37 -11.70
C ARG A 78 16.48 -15.40 -12.84
N PRO A 79 17.63 -15.47 -13.52
CA PRO A 79 17.90 -16.49 -14.54
C PRO A 79 17.94 -17.90 -13.93
#